data_AF-A0A970RWL4-F1
#
_entry.id   AF-A0A970RWL4-F1
#
_cell.length_a   1.000
_cell.length_b   1.000
_cell.length_c   1.000
_cell.angle_alpha   90.00
_cell.angle_beta   90.00
_cell.angle_gamma   90.00
#
_symmetry.space_group_name_H-M   'P 1'
#
loop_
_entity.id
_entity.type
_entity.pdbx_description
1 polymer ?
#
loop_
_entity_poly.entity_id
_entity_poly.type
_entity_poly.pdbx_seq_one_letter_code
_entity_poly.pdbx_strand_id
1 'polypeptide(L)'
;MLYFFLNLIAHTAISAALVLLMIYRLRINQERRNRRGILYLLPFILMGIVLVQAIAFTIPRLLDTTDILRGVYITKIGSVEKIDFLNNAMTVDGERYFYNPFLHKPTVGDELNITCTRYSGYITDMEKTGE
;
A
#
# COMPACT_ATOMS: atom_id res chain seq x y z
N MET A 1 13.71 -6.43 1.04
CA MET A 1 14.01 -5.25 0.20
C MET A 1 13.43 -5.30 -1.21
N LEU A 2 13.79 -6.29 -2.05
CA LEU A 2 13.30 -6.34 -3.45
C LEU A 2 11.77 -6.29 -3.57
N TYR A 3 11.05 -7.05 -2.73
CA TYR A 3 9.60 -7.09 -2.74
C TYR A 3 8.96 -5.72 -2.45
N PHE A 4 9.54 -4.92 -1.55
CA PHE A 4 9.11 -3.56 -1.28
C PHE A 4 9.14 -2.70 -2.55
N PHE A 5 10.28 -2.70 -3.26
CA PHE A 5 10.43 -1.91 -4.47
C PHE A 5 9.51 -2.38 -5.59
N LEU A 6 9.32 -3.69 -5.76
CA LEU A 6 8.34 -4.23 -6.71
C LEU A 6 6.92 -3.76 -6.38
N ASN A 7 6.55 -3.77 -5.10
CA ASN A 7 5.23 -3.32 -4.65
C ASN A 7 5.05 -1.80 -4.85
N LEU A 8 6.08 -1.01 -4.55
CA LEU A 8 6.10 0.44 -4.80
C LEU A 8 5.98 0.75 -6.30
N ILE A 9 6.72 0.06 -7.16
CA ILE A 9 6.64 0.21 -8.62
C ILE A 9 5.23 -0.15 -9.10
N ALA A 10 4.66 -1.25 -8.64
CA ALA A 10 3.32 -1.68 -9.01
C ALA A 10 2.26 -0.63 -8.63
N HIS A 11 2.28 -0.13 -7.39
CA HIS A 11 1.32 0.90 -6.96
C HIS A 11 1.54 2.25 -7.65
N THR A 12 2.79 2.60 -7.96
CA THR A 12 3.11 3.80 -8.73
C THR A 12 2.58 3.68 -10.16
N ALA A 13 2.75 2.52 -10.80
CA ALA A 13 2.23 2.24 -12.14
C ALA A 13 0.70 2.28 -12.18
N ILE A 14 0.03 1.68 -11.19
CA ILE A 14 -1.44 1.76 -11.05
C ILE A 14 -1.89 3.21 -10.89
N SER A 15 -1.21 3.97 -10.02
CA SER A 15 -1.53 5.39 -9.79
C SER A 15 -1.36 6.21 -11.07
N ALA A 16 -0.27 6.00 -11.82
CA ALA A 16 -0.01 6.65 -13.09
C ALA A 16 -1.07 6.29 -14.15
N ALA A 17 -1.44 5.01 -14.27
CA ALA A 17 -2.49 4.56 -15.18
C ALA A 17 -3.85 5.19 -14.86
N LEU A 18 -4.21 5.29 -13.58
CA LEU A 18 -5.45 5.96 -13.14
C LEU A 18 -5.43 7.46 -13.46
N VAL A 19 -4.30 8.13 -13.27
CA VAL A 19 -4.13 9.55 -13.63
C VAL A 19 -4.26 9.74 -15.15
N LEU A 20 -3.59 8.92 -15.96
CA LEU A 20 -3.71 8.98 -17.42
C LEU A 20 -5.15 8.74 -17.89
N LEU A 21 -5.84 7.77 -17.30
CA LEU A 21 -7.25 7.51 -17.56
C LEU A 21 -8.13 8.71 -17.17
N MET A 22 -7.87 9.32 -16.01
CA MET A 22 -8.58 10.52 -15.56
C MET A 22 -8.40 11.68 -16.55
N ILE A 23 -7.15 11.97 -16.96
CA ILE A 23 -6.83 13.00 -17.95
C ILE A 23 -7.56 12.73 -19.28
N TYR A 24 -7.52 11.48 -19.74
CA TYR A 24 -8.22 11.07 -20.96
C TYR A 24 -9.73 11.33 -20.88
N ARG A 25 -10.36 11.01 -19.73
CA ARG A 25 -11.80 11.24 -19.52
C ARG A 25 -12.15 12.71 -19.35
N LEU A 26 -11.28 13.50 -18.71
CA LEU A 26 -11.42 14.96 -18.66
C LEU A 26 -11.43 15.56 -20.06
N ARG A 27 -10.52 15.12 -20.93
CA ARG A 27 -10.44 15.59 -22.33
C ARG A 27 -11.73 15.27 -23.11
N ILE A 28 -12.26 14.06 -22.98
CA ILE A 28 -13.54 13.69 -23.62
C ILE A 28 -14.69 14.59 -23.14
N ASN A 29 -14.73 14.88 -21.83
CA ASN A 29 -15.76 15.76 -21.26
C ASN A 29 -15.61 17.20 -21.78
N GLN A 30 -14.39 17.72 -21.86
CA GLN A 30 -14.11 19.06 -22.38
C GLN A 30 -14.51 19.20 -23.85
N GLU A 31 -14.25 18.18 -24.68
CA GLU A 31 -14.65 18.13 -26.08
C GLU A 31 -16.18 17.93 -26.28
N ARG A 32 -16.97 17.86 -25.19
CA ARG A 32 -18.43 17.58 -25.18
C ARG A 32 -18.81 16.33 -25.98
N ARG A 33 -17.87 15.40 -26.18
CA ARG A 33 -18.09 14.13 -26.90
C ARG A 33 -18.86 13.11 -26.07
N ASN A 34 -19.08 13.41 -24.80
CA ASN A 34 -19.73 12.49 -23.88
C ASN A 34 -21.26 12.55 -24.03
N ARG A 35 -21.84 11.47 -24.57
CA ARG A 35 -23.28 11.38 -24.90
C ARG A 35 -24.16 11.00 -23.70
N ARG A 36 -23.59 10.54 -22.60
CA ARG A 36 -24.32 10.11 -21.39
C ARG A 36 -23.99 11.03 -20.22
N GLY A 37 -25.01 11.67 -19.64
CA GLY A 37 -24.85 12.62 -18.52
C GLY A 37 -24.06 12.06 -17.34
N ILE A 38 -24.30 10.80 -16.97
CA ILE A 38 -23.61 10.14 -15.84
C ILE A 38 -22.10 10.04 -16.05
N LEU A 39 -21.63 9.87 -17.30
CA LEU A 39 -20.21 9.74 -17.60
C LEU A 39 -19.43 11.04 -17.40
N TYR A 40 -20.10 12.19 -17.24
CA TYR A 40 -19.46 13.45 -16.88
C TYR A 40 -18.88 13.44 -15.47
N LEU A 41 -19.43 12.62 -14.57
CA LEU A 41 -18.93 12.47 -13.19
C LEU A 41 -17.71 11.54 -13.09
N LEU A 42 -17.39 10.79 -14.15
CA LEU A 42 -16.34 9.77 -14.07
C LEU A 42 -14.96 10.32 -13.70
N PRO A 43 -14.49 11.48 -14.20
CA PRO A 43 -13.23 12.06 -13.76
C PRO A 43 -13.18 12.37 -12.26
N PHE A 44 -14.31 12.79 -11.68
CA PHE A 44 -14.39 13.05 -10.24
C PHE A 44 -14.29 11.76 -9.43
N ILE A 45 -14.97 10.70 -9.88
CA ILE A 45 -14.85 9.36 -9.27
C ILE A 45 -13.40 8.86 -9.36
N LEU A 46 -12.77 8.99 -10.53
CA LEU A 46 -11.37 8.59 -10.74
C LEU A 46 -10.42 9.39 -9.85
N MET A 47 -10.66 10.70 -9.67
CA MET A 47 -9.88 11.54 -8.75
C MET A 47 -9.97 11.02 -7.31
N GLY A 48 -11.18 10.66 -6.85
CA GLY A 48 -11.37 10.04 -5.52
C GLY A 48 -10.57 8.74 -5.38
N ILE A 49 -10.61 7.86 -6.39
CA ILE A 49 -9.85 6.61 -6.39
C ILE A 49 -8.34 6.88 -6.37
N VAL A 50 -7.85 7.82 -7.18
CA VAL A 50 -6.43 8.22 -7.19
C VAL A 50 -5.99 8.75 -5.83
N LEU A 51 -6.80 9.58 -5.17
CA LEU A 51 -6.48 10.12 -3.85
C LEU A 51 -6.38 9.03 -2.79
N VAL A 52 -7.36 8.12 -2.75
CA VAL A 52 -7.33 6.98 -1.81
C VAL A 52 -6.11 6.09 -2.09
N GLN A 53 -5.86 5.77 -3.36
CA GLN A 53 -4.72 4.96 -3.76
C GLN A 53 -3.38 5.62 -3.38
N ALA A 54 -3.27 6.92 -3.58
CA ALA A 54 -2.06 7.67 -3.25
C ALA A 54 -1.82 7.71 -1.74
N ILE A 55 -2.83 8.08 -0.94
CA ILE A 55 -2.71 8.25 0.51
C ILE A 55 -2.51 6.91 1.20
N ALA A 56 -3.26 5.87 0.82
CA ALA A 56 -3.22 4.58 1.51
C ALA A 56 -2.03 3.71 1.10
N PHE A 57 -1.47 3.87 -0.10
CA PHE A 57 -0.49 2.93 -0.64
C PHE A 57 0.78 3.56 -1.21
N THR A 58 0.65 4.59 -2.04
CA THR A 58 1.79 5.09 -2.83
C THR A 58 2.66 6.06 -2.03
N ILE A 59 2.06 7.06 -1.39
CA ILE A 59 2.77 8.11 -0.63
C ILE A 59 3.52 7.53 0.57
N PRO A 60 2.91 6.70 1.45
CA PRO A 60 3.63 6.16 2.60
C PRO A 60 4.87 5.35 2.19
N ARG A 61 4.77 4.54 1.14
CA ARG A 61 5.89 3.76 0.60
C ARG A 61 6.94 4.63 -0.08
N LEU A 62 6.54 5.72 -0.72
CA LEU A 62 7.51 6.65 -1.29
C LEU A 62 8.34 7.31 -0.19
N LEU A 63 7.71 7.71 0.93
CA LEU A 63 8.42 8.25 2.10
C LEU A 63 9.36 7.22 2.73
N ASP A 64 8.89 5.98 2.89
CA ASP A 64 9.68 4.87 3.42
C ASP A 64 10.86 4.46 2.55
N THR A 65 10.91 4.88 1.28
CA THR A 65 12.06 4.61 0.41
C THR A 65 13.34 5.18 1.02
N THR A 66 13.26 6.35 1.65
CA THR A 66 14.41 6.97 2.32
C THR A 66 14.84 6.22 3.57
N ASP A 67 13.88 5.74 4.35
CA ASP A 67 14.12 4.94 5.57
C ASP A 67 14.79 3.61 5.21
N ILE A 68 14.31 2.92 4.17
CA ILE A 68 14.90 1.67 3.69
C ILE A 68 16.32 1.86 3.17
N LEU A 69 16.57 2.91 2.38
CA LEU A 69 17.91 3.19 1.85
C LEU A 69 18.91 3.54 2.96
N ARG A 70 18.44 4.12 4.06
CA ARG A 70 19.25 4.49 5.23
C ARG A 70 19.33 3.39 6.28
N GLY A 71 18.53 2.32 6.17
CA GLY A 71 18.45 1.28 7.17
C GLY A 71 17.78 1.71 8.48
N VAL A 72 16.90 2.72 8.43
CA VAL A 72 16.20 3.24 9.62
C VAL A 72 14.87 2.51 9.76
N TYR A 73 14.74 1.72 10.83
CA TYR A 73 13.54 0.93 11.09
C TYR A 73 13.05 1.10 12.53
N ILE A 74 11.77 0.82 12.72
CA ILE A 74 11.12 0.80 14.02
C ILE A 74 10.85 -0.66 14.37
N THR A 75 11.30 -1.06 15.56
CA THR A 75 11.04 -2.39 16.11
C THR A 75 9.89 -2.31 17.10
N LYS A 76 8.93 -3.22 16.97
CA LYS A 76 7.77 -3.36 17.87
C LYS A 76 7.50 -4.82 18.15
N ILE A 77 7.04 -5.12 19.36
CA ILE A 77 6.56 -6.45 19.74
C ILE A 77 5.04 -6.36 19.81
N GLY A 78 4.35 -7.34 19.23
CA GLY A 78 2.89 -7.38 19.27
C GLY A 78 2.32 -8.73 18.85
N SER A 79 1.03 -8.92 19.10
CA SER A 79 0.32 -10.17 18.76
C SER A 79 -0.45 -10.06 17.45
N VAL A 80 -0.34 -11.09 16.60
CA VAL A 80 -1.05 -11.13 15.32
C VAL A 80 -2.53 -11.41 15.55
N GLU A 81 -3.37 -10.41 15.31
CA GLU A 81 -4.83 -10.51 15.47
C GLU A 81 -5.51 -11.07 14.22
N LYS A 82 -5.02 -10.66 13.05
CA LYS A 82 -5.67 -10.99 11.77
C LYS A 82 -4.66 -10.99 10.63
N ILE A 83 -4.86 -11.90 9.69
CA ILE A 83 -4.13 -11.96 8.42
C ILE A 83 -5.08 -11.63 7.29
N ASP A 84 -4.63 -10.80 6.35
CA ASP A 84 -5.40 -10.41 5.19
C ASP A 84 -5.51 -11.55 4.16
N PHE A 85 -6.55 -11.55 3.33
CA PHE A 85 -6.85 -12.64 2.41
C PHE A 85 -5.71 -12.95 1.43
N LEU A 86 -4.94 -11.92 1.04
CA LEU A 86 -3.81 -12.05 0.11
C LEU A 86 -2.50 -12.44 0.81
N ASN A 87 -2.51 -12.70 2.12
CA ASN A 87 -1.33 -13.04 2.94
C ASN A 87 -0.16 -12.04 2.82
N ASN A 88 -0.42 -10.80 2.42
CA ASN A 88 0.58 -9.75 2.25
C ASN A 88 0.43 -8.61 3.25
N ALA A 89 -0.53 -8.74 4.18
CA ALA A 89 -0.78 -7.80 5.25
C ALA A 89 -1.34 -8.54 6.47
N MET A 90 -1.04 -8.01 7.66
CA MET A 90 -1.56 -8.49 8.93
C MET A 90 -1.91 -7.32 9.84
N THR A 91 -2.74 -7.59 10.84
CA THR A 91 -3.09 -6.63 11.90
C THR A 91 -2.42 -7.09 13.19
N VAL A 92 -1.67 -6.20 13.82
CA VAL A 92 -0.95 -6.41 15.07
C VAL A 92 -1.31 -5.27 15.99
N ASP A 93 -1.89 -5.58 17.15
CA ASP A 93 -2.37 -4.62 18.14
C ASP A 93 -3.24 -3.49 17.52
N GLY A 94 -4.17 -3.87 16.63
CA GLY A 94 -5.05 -2.94 15.90
C GLY A 94 -4.40 -2.14 14.75
N GLU A 95 -3.08 -2.21 14.55
CA GLU A 95 -2.38 -1.55 13.44
C GLU A 95 -2.13 -2.52 12.27
N ARG A 96 -2.28 -2.02 11.03
CA ARG A 96 -2.08 -2.82 9.82
C ARG A 96 -0.65 -2.71 9.32
N TYR A 97 -0.02 -3.85 9.09
CA TYR A 97 1.34 -3.98 8.57
C TYR A 97 1.37 -4.76 7.26
N PHE A 98 2.33 -4.46 6.39
CA PHE A 98 2.53 -5.17 5.12
C PHE A 98 3.81 -5.99 5.17
N TYR A 99 3.80 -7.20 4.60
CA TYR A 99 4.98 -8.07 4.61
C TYR A 99 5.10 -8.87 3.31
N ASN A 100 6.25 -9.51 3.13
CA ASN A 100 6.47 -10.41 2.01
C ASN A 100 5.94 -11.83 2.32
N PRO A 101 4.86 -12.31 1.69
CA PRO A 101 4.29 -13.65 1.92
C PRO A 101 5.24 -14.80 1.63
N PHE A 102 6.24 -14.57 0.77
CA PHE A 102 7.20 -15.61 0.38
C PHE A 102 8.31 -15.82 1.42
N LEU A 103 8.57 -14.81 2.25
CA LEU A 103 9.60 -14.85 3.28
C LEU A 103 9.01 -15.21 4.64
N HIS A 104 7.85 -14.64 4.96
CA HIS A 104 7.25 -14.79 6.27
C HIS A 104 5.85 -15.40 6.18
N LYS A 105 5.56 -16.29 7.13
CA LYS A 105 4.28 -16.99 7.27
C LYS A 105 3.78 -16.85 8.71
N PRO A 106 3.41 -15.62 9.13
CA PRO A 106 2.83 -15.42 10.44
C PRO A 106 1.51 -16.19 10.53
N THR A 107 1.16 -16.59 11.75
CA THR A 107 -0.14 -17.19 12.08
C THR A 107 -0.85 -16.33 13.11
N VAL A 108 -2.19 -16.33 13.08
CA VAL A 108 -2.99 -15.59 14.06
C VAL A 108 -2.69 -16.15 15.45
N GLY A 109 -2.41 -15.26 16.39
CA GLY A 109 -2.00 -15.59 17.76
C GLY A 109 -0.48 -15.62 17.99
N ASP A 110 0.35 -15.50 16.95
CA ASP A 110 1.80 -15.40 17.14
C ASP A 110 2.19 -14.07 17.83
N GLU A 111 3.09 -14.13 18.80
CA GLU A 111 3.80 -12.95 19.31
C GLU A 111 5.08 -12.72 18.51
N LEU A 112 5.13 -11.60 17.80
CA LEU A 112 6.21 -11.30 16.86
C LEU A 112 6.98 -10.06 17.29
N ASN A 113 8.30 -10.14 17.19
CA ASN A 113 9.17 -8.99 17.16
C ASN A 113 9.32 -8.53 15.70
N ILE A 114 8.72 -7.38 15.38
CA ILE A 114 8.54 -6.87 14.02
C ILE A 114 9.42 -5.66 13.82
N THR A 115 10.29 -5.72 12.81
CA THR A 115 11.05 -4.56 12.34
C THR A 115 10.41 -4.02 11.07
N CYS A 116 9.96 -2.77 11.12
CA CYS A 116 9.13 -2.16 10.08
C CYS A 116 9.51 -0.72 9.74
N THR A 117 9.00 -0.24 8.61
CA THR A 117 9.13 1.15 8.17
C THR A 117 8.11 2.06 8.85
N ARG A 118 8.43 3.36 8.92
CA ARG A 118 7.66 4.32 9.72
C ARG A 118 6.29 4.66 9.15
N TYR A 119 6.19 4.86 7.84
CA TYR A 119 4.99 5.45 7.24
C TYR A 119 4.01 4.39 6.72
N SER A 120 4.50 3.37 6.00
CA SER A 120 3.63 2.32 5.46
C SER A 120 3.49 1.10 6.38
N GLY A 121 4.29 0.99 7.45
CA GLY A 121 4.30 -0.21 8.29
C GLY A 121 4.77 -1.45 7.51
N TYR A 122 5.69 -1.28 6.55
CA TYR A 122 6.24 -2.39 5.80
C TYR A 122 7.28 -3.14 6.63
N ILE A 123 7.05 -4.43 6.84
CA ILE A 123 7.90 -5.31 7.62
C ILE A 123 9.09 -5.74 6.78
N THR A 124 10.27 -5.40 7.27
CA THR A 124 11.55 -5.84 6.69
C THR A 124 12.03 -7.14 7.31
N ASP A 125 11.73 -7.34 8.60
CA ASP A 125 12.07 -8.54 9.34
C ASP A 125 11.04 -8.84 10.42
N MET A 126 10.83 -10.11 10.72
CA MET A 126 9.99 -10.53 11.84
C MET A 126 10.50 -11.85 12.42
N GLU A 127 10.56 -11.90 13.75
CA GLU A 127 10.99 -13.06 14.53
C GLU A 127 9.91 -13.42 15.53
N LYS A 128 9.71 -14.72 15.80
CA LYS A 128 8.81 -15.14 16.89
C LYS A 128 9.50 -14.88 18.22
N THR A 129 8.75 -14.30 19.15
CA THR A 129 9.27 -14.04 20.50
C THR A 129 9.24 -15.35 21.28
N GLY A 130 10.42 -15.92 21.60
CA GLY A 130 10.53 -17.12 22.43
C GLY A 130 11.00 -18.41 21.75
N GLU A 131 11.56 -18.34 20.52
CA GLU A 131 12.39 -19.40 19.93
C GLU A 131 13.89 -19.13 20.09
#